data_AF-A0A5N6VXX1-F1
#
_entry.id   AF-A0A5N6VXX1-F1
#
_cell.length_a   1.000
_cell.length_b   1.000
_cell.length_c   1.000
_cell.angle_alpha   90.00
_cell.angle_beta   90.00
_cell.angle_gamma   90.00
#
_symmetry.space_group_name_H-M   'P 1'
#
loop_
_entity.id
_entity.type
_entity.pdbx_description
1 polymer ?
#
loop_
_entity_poly.entity_id
_entity_poly.type
_entity_poly.pdbx_seq_one_letter_code
_entity_poly.pdbx_strand_id
1 'polypeptide(L)'
;MPRTDEAEHWFNAVYSAVQEIPRGKVTSYGHIALLLGYPQRPRQVGICLKHLPSSPEEYFHSGNVPWQRVINSKGMISHRYLLSSLSLWGALGFMGYVCTVDGY
;
A
#
# COMPACT_ATOMS: atom_id res chain seq x y z
N MET A 1 11.75 11.17 -17.91
CA MET A 1 10.66 12.16 -17.79
C MET A 1 10.57 12.55 -16.32
N PRO A 2 10.88 13.79 -15.94
CA PRO A 2 10.61 14.26 -14.58
C PRO A 2 9.10 14.13 -14.33
N ARG A 3 8.72 13.69 -13.12
CA ARG A 3 7.30 13.71 -12.73
C ARG A 3 6.86 15.18 -12.72
N THR A 4 5.67 15.47 -13.21
CA THR A 4 5.06 16.79 -12.99
C THR A 4 4.91 17.04 -11.48
N ASP A 5 5.03 18.28 -11.02
CA ASP A 5 5.01 18.61 -9.57
C ASP A 5 3.75 18.06 -8.87
N GLU A 6 2.61 18.07 -9.57
CA GLU A 6 1.35 17.48 -9.11
C GLU A 6 1.46 15.95 -8.90
N ALA A 7 2.16 15.26 -9.80
CA ALA A 7 2.39 13.82 -9.67
C ALA A 7 3.38 13.51 -8.53
N GLU A 8 4.34 14.38 -8.23
CA GLU A 8 5.20 14.19 -7.06
C GLU A 8 4.43 14.40 -5.75
N HIS A 9 3.59 15.44 -5.69
CA HIS A 9 2.73 15.69 -4.53
C HIS A 9 1.78 14.51 -4.26
N TRP A 10 1.15 13.97 -5.31
CA TRP A 10 0.30 12.79 -5.19
C TRP A 10 1.04 11.57 -4.62
N PHE A 11 2.28 11.36 -5.05
CA PHE A 11 3.10 10.23 -4.59
C PHE A 11 3.45 10.37 -3.12
N ASN A 12 3.89 11.57 -2.71
CA ASN A 12 4.22 11.86 -1.33
C ASN A 12 2.99 11.72 -0.42
N ALA A 13 1.82 12.19 -0.86
CA ALA A 13 0.57 12.03 -0.12
C ALA A 13 0.20 10.55 0.08
N VAL A 14 0.33 9.72 -0.96
CA VAL A 14 0.12 8.26 -0.85
C VAL A 14 1.11 7.63 0.13
N TYR A 15 2.39 7.96 0.07
CA TYR A 15 3.39 7.37 0.95
C TYR A 15 3.19 7.75 2.41
N SER A 16 2.89 9.02 2.69
CA SER A 16 2.56 9.49 4.04
C SER A 16 1.34 8.76 4.60
N ALA A 17 0.26 8.64 3.82
CA ALA A 17 -0.94 7.91 4.25
C ALA A 17 -0.66 6.42 4.56
N VAL A 18 0.28 5.80 3.84
CA VAL A 18 0.67 4.41 4.06
C VAL A 18 1.54 4.26 5.32
N GLN A 19 2.33 5.28 5.67
CA GLN A 19 3.12 5.28 6.90
C GLN A 19 2.27 5.39 8.16
N GLU A 20 1.12 6.05 8.08
CA GLU A 20 0.17 6.15 9.20
C GLU A 20 -0.47 4.81 9.59
N ILE A 21 -0.36 3.78 8.74
CA ILE A 21 -0.94 2.46 9.01
C ILE A 21 -0.20 1.81 10.19
N PRO A 22 -0.88 1.58 11.33
CA PRO A 22 -0.26 0.99 12.50
C PRO A 22 0.14 -0.48 12.25
N ARG A 23 1.08 -0.98 13.06
CA ARG A 23 1.48 -2.40 13.00
C ARG A 23 0.29 -3.28 13.39
N GLY A 24 0.05 -4.35 12.61
CA GLY A 24 -1.08 -5.25 12.86
C GLY A 24 -2.43 -4.77 12.33
N LYS A 25 -2.45 -3.74 11.46
CA LYS A 25 -3.61 -3.41 10.61
C LYS A 25 -3.23 -3.46 9.14
N VAL A 26 -4.21 -3.76 8.30
CA VAL A 26 -4.11 -3.74 6.84
C VAL A 26 -5.16 -2.80 6.28
N THR A 27 -4.86 -2.17 5.14
CA THR A 27 -5.78 -1.25 4.46
C THR A 27 -5.90 -1.62 2.99
N SER A 28 -6.93 -1.12 2.32
CA SER A 28 -7.12 -1.35 0.89
C SER A 28 -6.68 -0.16 0.05
N TYR A 29 -6.30 -0.39 -1.22
CA TYR A 29 -6.01 0.71 -2.15
C TYR A 29 -7.19 1.69 -2.30
N GLY A 30 -8.43 1.18 -2.21
CA GLY A 30 -9.65 2.00 -2.25
C GLY A 30 -9.77 2.91 -1.03
N HIS A 31 -9.43 2.39 0.15
CA HIS A 31 -9.46 3.16 1.38
C HIS A 31 -8.42 4.28 1.39
N ILE A 32 -7.19 4.03 0.95
CA ILE A 32 -6.17 5.09 0.81
C ILE A 32 -6.62 6.15 -0.19
N ALA A 33 -7.19 5.73 -1.33
CA ALA A 33 -7.70 6.66 -2.34
C ALA A 33 -8.84 7.52 -1.78
N LEU A 34 -9.70 6.95 -0.94
CA LEU A 34 -10.77 7.66 -0.22
C LEU A 34 -10.20 8.64 0.82
N LEU A 35 -9.20 8.23 1.62
CA LEU A 35 -8.52 9.09 2.60
C LEU A 35 -7.89 10.33 1.95
N LEU A 36 -7.36 10.17 0.73
CA LEU A 36 -6.79 11.27 -0.04
C LEU A 36 -7.84 12.12 -0.77
N GLY A 37 -9.13 11.80 -0.66
CA GLY A 37 -10.22 12.53 -1.32
C GLY A 37 -10.48 12.13 -2.78
N TYR A 38 -9.84 11.07 -3.29
CA TYR A 38 -9.98 10.58 -4.67
C TYR A 38 -10.40 9.10 -4.73
N PRO A 39 -11.62 8.75 -4.27
CA PRO A 39 -12.09 7.35 -4.23
C PRO A 39 -12.12 6.65 -5.59
N GLN A 40 -12.16 7.41 -6.69
CA GLN A 40 -12.17 6.91 -8.07
C GLN A 40 -10.78 6.46 -8.58
N ARG A 41 -9.70 6.64 -7.80
CA ARG A 41 -8.31 6.44 -8.26
C ARG A 41 -7.51 5.35 -7.51
N PRO A 42 -8.08 4.19 -7.09
CA PRO A 42 -7.34 3.16 -6.35
C PRO A 42 -6.18 2.54 -7.17
N ARG A 43 -6.31 2.50 -8.50
CA ARG A 43 -5.23 2.02 -9.38
C ARG A 43 -4.00 2.91 -9.34
N GLN A 44 -4.17 4.22 -9.18
CA GLN A 44 -3.04 5.15 -9.10
C GLN A 44 -2.24 4.93 -7.82
N VAL A 45 -2.90 4.67 -6.69
CA VAL A 45 -2.24 4.28 -5.43
C VAL A 45 -1.37 3.03 -5.64
N GLY A 46 -1.89 2.03 -6.35
CA GLY A 46 -1.13 0.83 -6.71
C GLY A 46 0.10 1.13 -7.59
N ILE A 47 -0.02 2.05 -8.53
CA ILE A 47 1.10 2.52 -9.37
C ILE A 47 2.14 3.27 -8.51
N CYS A 48 1.71 4.13 -7.58
CA CYS A 48 2.60 4.82 -6.66
C CYS A 48 3.44 3.83 -5.89
N LEU A 49 2.78 2.87 -5.24
CA LEU A 49 3.46 1.81 -4.53
C LEU A 49 4.33 0.97 -5.46
N LYS A 50 3.92 0.73 -6.72
CA LYS A 50 4.75 0.05 -7.75
C LYS A 50 6.09 0.76 -7.99
N HIS A 51 6.08 2.07 -8.03
CA HIS A 51 7.27 2.89 -8.23
C HIS A 51 8.03 3.21 -6.94
N LEU A 52 7.65 2.60 -5.81
CA LEU A 52 8.38 2.79 -4.57
C LEU A 52 9.83 2.30 -4.74
N PRO A 53 10.82 3.14 -4.46
CA PRO A 53 12.22 2.77 -4.56
C PRO A 53 12.61 1.81 -3.45
N SER A 54 13.58 0.95 -3.77
CA SER A 54 14.21 0.07 -2.78
C SER A 54 15.55 0.62 -2.27
N SER A 55 16.02 1.74 -2.83
CA SER A 55 17.24 2.40 -2.35
C SER A 55 16.96 3.05 -0.99
N PRO A 56 17.81 2.82 0.03
CA PRO A 56 17.68 3.47 1.33
C PRO A 56 18.07 4.96 1.31
N GLU A 57 18.59 5.48 0.20
CA GLU A 57 18.96 6.90 0.04
C GLU A 57 17.74 7.81 -0.13
N GLU A 58 16.58 7.25 -0.47
CA GLU A 58 15.35 8.01 -0.68
C GLU A 58 14.52 8.13 0.60
N TYR A 59 13.91 9.31 0.80
CA TYR A 59 13.07 9.60 1.97
C TYR A 59 11.92 8.59 2.15
N PHE A 60 11.29 8.21 1.04
CA PHE A 60 10.30 7.13 0.99
C PHE A 60 10.89 5.91 0.30
N HIS A 61 11.24 4.89 1.10
CA HIS A 61 11.77 3.63 0.59
C HIS A 61 10.96 2.44 1.09
N SER A 62 11.15 1.28 0.45
CA SER A 62 10.45 0.01 0.75
C SER A 62 10.65 -0.53 2.16
N GLY A 63 11.61 0.01 2.91
CA GLY A 63 11.83 -0.29 4.33
C GLY A 63 11.11 0.67 5.30
N ASN A 64 10.80 1.88 4.86
CA ASN A 64 10.09 2.89 5.67
C ASN A 64 8.58 2.86 5.41
N VAL A 65 8.17 2.65 4.15
CA VAL A 65 6.77 2.61 3.76
C VAL A 65 6.27 1.16 3.77
N PRO A 66 5.33 0.77 4.66
CA PRO A 66 4.86 -0.62 4.80
C PRO A 66 3.86 -1.01 3.70
N TRP A 67 4.29 -0.98 2.45
CA TRP A 67 3.46 -1.25 1.27
C TRP A 67 2.84 -2.66 1.29
N GLN A 68 3.39 -3.61 2.05
CA GLN A 68 2.85 -4.97 2.26
C GLN A 68 1.47 -4.96 2.96
N ARG A 69 1.16 -3.89 3.71
CA ARG A 69 -0.12 -3.73 4.42
C ARG A 69 -1.26 -3.26 3.53
N VAL A 70 -0.95 -2.92 2.28
CA VAL A 70 -1.92 -2.42 1.30
C VAL A 70 -2.38 -3.56 0.40
N ILE A 71 -3.64 -3.96 0.55
CA ILE A 71 -4.26 -5.07 -0.18
C ILE A 71 -5.26 -4.58 -1.22
N ASN A 72 -5.56 -5.43 -2.20
CA ASN A 72 -6.64 -5.17 -3.13
C ASN A 72 -8.02 -5.42 -2.51
N SER A 73 -9.09 -5.00 -3.20
CA SER A 73 -10.47 -5.23 -2.77
C SER A 73 -10.86 -6.71 -2.67
N LYS A 74 -10.02 -7.61 -3.20
CA LYS A 74 -10.18 -9.07 -3.10
C LYS A 74 -9.40 -9.66 -1.92
N GLY A 75 -8.78 -8.85 -1.05
CA GLY A 75 -7.99 -9.32 0.09
C GLY A 75 -6.60 -9.86 -0.25
N MET A 76 -6.13 -9.68 -1.48
CA MET A 76 -4.83 -10.19 -1.93
C MET A 76 -3.79 -9.06 -2.00
N ILE A 77 -2.57 -9.38 -1.59
CA ILE A 77 -1.41 -8.50 -1.77
C ILE A 77 -1.05 -8.47 -3.25
N SER A 78 -0.77 -7.29 -3.80
CA SER A 78 -0.38 -7.15 -5.20
C SER A 78 0.89 -7.97 -5.48
N HIS A 79 0.84 -8.69 -6.60
CA HIS A 79 1.68 -9.80 -7.04
C HIS A 79 3.17 -9.48 -7.30
N ARG A 80 3.78 -8.52 -6.58
CA ARG A 80 5.19 -8.16 -6.75
C ARG A 80 6.15 -9.24 -6.21
N TYR A 81 5.69 -10.17 -5.38
CA TYR A 81 6.55 -11.14 -4.69
C TYR A 81 6.23 -12.61 -4.97
N LEU A 82 5.40 -12.91 -5.97
CA LEU A 82 5.03 -14.31 -6.26
C LEU A 82 6.11 -15.01 -7.09
N LEU A 83 7.32 -15.10 -6.53
CA LEU A 83 8.35 -16.08 -6.90
C LEU A 83 9.27 -16.45 -5.72
N SER A 84 8.92 -16.14 -4.46
CA SER A 84 9.57 -16.77 -3.31
C SER A 84 8.60 -16.81 -2.12
N SER A 85 8.49 -17.98 -1.49
CA SER A 85 7.60 -18.29 -0.36
C SER A 85 6.12 -18.51 -0.71
N LEU A 86 5.87 -19.65 -1.36
CA LEU A 86 4.61 -20.40 -1.24
C LEU A 86 4.52 -21.20 0.09
N SER A 87 5.25 -20.79 1.14
CA SER A 87 5.42 -21.62 2.36
C SER A 87 5.07 -20.94 3.68
N LEU A 88 4.68 -19.65 3.71
CA LEU A 88 4.52 -18.92 4.98
C LEU A 88 3.10 -18.47 5.32
N TRP A 89 2.11 -18.70 4.45
CA TRP A 89 0.72 -18.39 4.78
C TRP A 89 0.04 -19.41 5.70
N GLY A 90 0.71 -20.53 6.01
CA GLY A 90 0.21 -21.57 6.92
C GLY A 90 0.70 -21.49 8.38
N ALA A 91 1.69 -20.64 8.70
CA ALA A 91 2.37 -20.70 10.01
C ALA A 91 2.06 -19.54 10.97
N LEU A 92 1.49 -18.44 10.47
CA LEU A 92 1.00 -17.36 11.31
C LEU A 92 -0.52 -17.46 11.32
N GLY A 93 -1.08 -17.95 12.43
CA GLY A 93 -2.52 -17.97 12.71
C GLY A 93 -3.12 -16.57 12.75
N PHE A 94 -3.13 -15.87 11.62
CA PHE A 94 -3.89 -14.66 11.38
C PHE A 94 -5.35 -15.04 11.06
N MET A 95 -5.98 -15.67 12.05
CA MET A 95 -7.41 -15.52 12.26
C MET A 95 -7.66 -14.03 12.51
N GLY A 96 -8.43 -13.40 11.62
CA GLY A 96 -9.11 -12.15 11.97
C GLY A 96 -8.43 -10.84 11.54
N TYR A 97 -7.80 -10.76 10.37
CA TYR A 97 -7.89 -9.48 9.65
C TYR A 97 -9.29 -9.35 9.07
N VAL A 98 -10.24 -9.01 9.96
CA VAL A 98 -11.36 -8.16 9.56
C VAL A 98 -10.68 -7.00 8.85
N CYS A 99 -10.83 -6.94 7.52
CA CYS A 99 -10.78 -5.66 6.86
C CYS A 99 -11.76 -4.82 7.65
N THR A 100 -11.27 -3.91 8.49
CA THR A 100 -12.10 -2.82 8.99
C THR A 100 -12.48 -2.04 7.74
N VAL A 101 -13.52 -2.54 7.08
CA VAL A 101 -14.40 -1.78 6.23
C VAL A 101 -15.07 -0.86 7.23
N ASP A 102 -14.41 0.25 7.54
CA ASP A 102 -15.11 1.40 8.08
C ASP A 102 -16.17 1.71 7.04
N GLY A 103 -17.39 1.26 7.36
CA GLY A 103 -18.54 1.32 6.50
C GLY A 103 -18.84 2.77 6.16
N TYR A 104 -18.85 3.04 4.87
CA TYR A 104 -19.53 4.16 4.24
C TYR A 104 -20.25 3.63 3.02
#